data_AF-A0A9E6CCH5-F1
#
_entry.id   AF-A0A9E6CCH5-F1
#
_cell.length_a   1.000
_cell.length_b   1.000
_cell.length_c   1.000
_cell.angle_alpha   90.00
_cell.angle_beta   90.00
_cell.angle_gamma   90.00
#
_symmetry.space_group_name_H-M   'P 1'
#
loop_
_entity.id
_entity.type
_entity.pdbx_description
1 polymer ?
#
loop_
_entity_poly.entity_id
_entity_poly.type
_entity_poly.pdbx_seq_one_letter_code
_entity_poly.pdbx_strand_id
1 'polypeptide(L)' 'CMFPLFTQHASGHNPRGDKIKRVRNRFMHKFKYFPDRFGPLSCVGCGRCVRDCPVNIDIRQVLNRLLDI' A
#
# COMPACT_ATOMS: atom_id res chain seq x y z
N CYS A 1 -9.63 -2.10 0.36
CA CYS A 1 -8.30 -2.55 -0.12
C CYS A 1 -7.52 -3.45 0.85
N MET A 2 -7.71 -3.37 2.18
CA MET A 2 -6.96 -4.21 3.14
C MET A 2 -7.73 -5.45 3.66
N PHE A 3 -9.04 -5.52 3.44
CA PHE A 3 -9.84 -6.70 3.73
C PHE A 3 -9.57 -7.81 2.69
N PRO A 4 -9.53 -9.09 3.10
CA PRO A 4 -9.29 -10.21 2.19
C PRO A 4 -10.36 -10.32 1.09
N LEU A 5 -11.62 -10.04 1.43
CA LEU A 5 -12.76 -10.06 0.49
C LEU A 5 -12.62 -9.06 -0.65
N PHE A 6 -11.89 -7.95 -0.46
CA PHE A 6 -11.75 -6.91 -1.48
C PHE A 6 -11.09 -7.42 -2.78
N THR A 7 -10.26 -8.46 -2.69
CA THR A 7 -9.56 -9.04 -3.85
C THR A 7 -9.99 -10.48 -4.11
N GLN A 8 -11.07 -10.94 -3.49
CA GLN A 8 -11.60 -12.26 -3.77
C GLN A 8 -12.39 -12.22 -5.07
N HIS A 9 -12.04 -13.07 -6.01
CA HIS A 9 -12.71 -13.16 -7.29
C HIS A 9 -13.90 -14.13 -7.19
N ALA A 10 -14.87 -14.02 -8.11
CA ALA A 10 -16.03 -14.91 -8.18
C ALA A 10 -15.64 -16.39 -8.40
N SER A 11 -14.48 -16.65 -9.01
CA SER A 11 -13.92 -18.00 -9.17
C SER A 11 -13.40 -18.63 -7.86
N GLY A 12 -13.47 -17.92 -6.74
CA GLY A 12 -12.92 -18.34 -5.45
C GLY A 12 -11.42 -18.05 -5.28
N HIS A 13 -10.70 -17.76 -6.38
CA HIS A 13 -9.29 -17.37 -6.31
C HIS A 13 -9.13 -15.99 -5.67
N ASN A 14 -8.11 -15.85 -4.81
CA ASN A 14 -7.74 -14.57 -4.21
C ASN A 14 -6.24 -14.29 -4.42
N PRO A 15 -5.87 -13.41 -5.38
CA PRO A 15 -4.48 -13.08 -5.65
C PRO A 15 -3.74 -12.48 -4.44
N ARG A 16 -4.48 -11.89 -3.49
CA ARG A 16 -3.95 -11.21 -2.30
C ARG A 16 -4.63 -11.70 -1.03
N GLY A 17 -4.74 -13.03 -0.89
CA GLY A 17 -5.28 -13.71 0.29
C GLY A 17 -4.49 -13.44 1.59
N ASP A 18 -3.18 -13.26 1.48
CA ASP A 18 -2.31 -12.98 2.63
C ASP A 18 -2.28 -11.50 3.00
N LYS A 19 -2.21 -11.21 4.31
CA LYS A 19 -2.06 -9.83 4.83
C LYS A 19 -0.84 -9.13 4.22
N ILE A 20 0.29 -9.81 4.11
CA ILE A 20 1.55 -9.27 3.57
C ILE A 20 1.37 -8.82 2.12
N LYS A 21 0.71 -9.63 1.28
CA LYS A 21 0.47 -9.29 -0.14
C LYS A 21 -0.41 -8.04 -0.28
N ARG A 22 -1.41 -7.85 0.60
CA ARG A 22 -2.24 -6.64 0.63
C ARG A 22 -1.48 -5.40 1.10
N VAL A 23 -0.68 -5.54 2.17
CA VAL A 23 0.18 -4.46 2.68
C VAL A 23 1.18 -4.02 1.60
N ARG A 24 1.86 -4.97 0.95
CA ARG A 24 2.76 -4.71 -0.18
C ARG A 24 2.04 -3.92 -1.28
N ASN A 25 0.84 -4.36 -1.68
CA ASN A 25 0.05 -3.68 -2.69
C ASN A 25 -0.30 -2.23 -2.30
N ARG A 26 -0.66 -1.99 -1.04
CA ARG A 26 -0.99 -0.64 -0.54
C ARG A 26 0.17 0.34 -0.74
N PHE A 27 1.39 -0.07 -0.38
CA PHE A 27 2.57 0.77 -0.51
C PHE A 27 3.02 0.89 -1.96
N MET A 28 3.15 -0.23 -2.68
CA MET A 28 3.60 -0.24 -4.08
C MET A 28 2.66 0.53 -5.00
N HIS A 29 1.35 0.44 -4.81
CA HIS A 29 0.40 1.21 -5.60
C HIS A 29 0.62 2.73 -5.47
N LYS A 30 1.01 3.21 -4.28
CA LYS A 30 1.19 4.64 -4.05
C LYS A 30 2.56 5.18 -4.43
N PHE A 31 3.60 4.37 -4.22
CA PHE A 31 4.98 4.83 -4.27
C PHE A 31 5.82 4.20 -5.37
N LYS A 32 5.31 3.18 -6.06
CA LYS A 32 6.00 2.56 -7.20
C LYS A 32 5.13 2.60 -8.45
N TYR A 33 3.99 1.91 -8.45
CA TYR A 33 3.18 1.72 -9.66
C TYR A 33 2.50 2.99 -10.18
N PHE A 34 2.10 3.90 -9.29
CA PHE A 34 1.49 5.16 -9.68
C PHE A 34 2.56 6.15 -10.20
N PRO A 35 3.69 6.37 -9.49
CA PRO A 35 4.81 7.13 -10.03
C PRO A 35 5.32 6.59 -11.37
N ASP A 36 5.53 5.28 -11.49
CA ASP A 36 6.00 4.64 -12.73
C ASP A 36 5.05 4.91 -13.92
N ARG A 37 3.76 5.15 -13.67
CA ARG A 37 2.76 5.41 -14.71
C ARG A 37 2.50 6.89 -14.98
N PHE A 38 2.49 7.71 -13.94
CA PHE A 38 1.98 9.08 -14.02
C PHE A 38 3.03 10.13 -13.67
N GLY A 39 4.16 9.76 -13.07
CA GLY A 39 5.21 10.65 -12.60
C GLY A 39 5.18 10.89 -11.09
N PRO A 40 4.15 11.55 -10.51
CA PRO A 40 4.19 11.98 -9.13
C PRO A 40 3.85 10.85 -8.15
N LEU A 41 4.28 11.01 -6.89
CA LEU A 41 3.85 10.16 -5.78
C LEU A 41 2.34 10.32 -5.52
N SER A 42 1.64 9.20 -5.28
CA SER A 42 0.24 9.22 -4.85
C SER A 42 0.11 9.46 -3.34
N CYS A 43 0.81 10.49 -2.85
CA CYS A 43 0.86 10.93 -1.46
C CYS A 43 0.83 12.45 -1.40
N VAL A 44 -0.14 12.99 -0.66
CA VAL A 44 -0.35 14.45 -0.50
C VAL A 44 0.13 14.97 0.86
N GLY A 45 0.86 14.16 1.64
CA GLY A 45 1.39 14.59 2.95
C GLY A 45 0.36 14.73 4.10
N CYS A 46 -0.89 14.26 3.94
CA CYS A 46 -1.95 14.47 4.93
C CYS A 46 -1.79 13.75 6.31
N GLY A 47 -0.79 12.88 6.47
CA GLY A 47 -0.47 12.19 7.74
C GLY A 47 -1.47 11.16 8.26
N ARG A 48 -2.64 10.98 7.64
CA ARG A 48 -3.69 10.01 8.06
C ARG A 48 -3.18 8.58 8.17
N CYS A 49 -2.25 8.19 7.29
CA CYS A 49 -1.67 6.86 7.28
C CYS A 49 -0.86 6.51 8.54
N VAL A 50 -0.31 7.50 9.25
CA VAL A 50 0.43 7.32 10.52
C VAL A 50 -0.53 7.50 11.70
N ARG A 51 -1.32 8.57 11.70
CA ARG A 51 -2.26 8.89 12.80
C ARG A 51 -3.30 7.80 13.04
N ASP A 52 -3.90 7.28 11.98
CA ASP A 52 -5.03 6.35 12.08
C ASP A 52 -4.59 4.89 11.98
N CYS A 53 -3.29 4.60 12.03
CA CYS A 53 -2.80 3.25 11.85
C CYS A 53 -3.08 2.41 13.11
N PRO A 54 -3.90 1.34 13.03
CA PRO A 54 -4.23 0.52 14.20
C PRO A 54 -3.05 -0.31 14.72
N VAL A 55 -1.99 -0.44 13.92
CA VAL A 55 -0.80 -1.25 14.19
C VAL A 55 0.49 -0.43 14.13
N ASN A 56 0.36 0.90 14.18
CA ASN A 56 1.47 1.84 14.27
C ASN A 56 2.59 1.66 13.21
N ILE A 57 2.21 1.41 11.96
CA ILE A 57 3.17 1.34 10.85
C ILE A 57 3.51 2.76 10.39
N ASP A 58 4.78 3.13 10.47
CA ASP A 58 5.28 4.38 9.91
C ASP A 58 5.58 4.24 8.41
N ILE A 59 4.75 4.87 7.58
CA ILE A 59 4.91 4.86 6.12
C ILE A 59 6.18 5.57 5.65
N ARG A 60 6.71 6.52 6.44
CA ARG A 60 7.91 7.29 6.09
C ARG A 60 9.13 6.38 6.08
N GLN A 61 9.23 5.49 7.06
CA GLN A 61 10.29 4.46 7.11
C GLN A 61 10.23 3.52 5.91
N VAL A 62 9.02 3.17 5.47
CA VAL A 62 8.83 2.36 4.26
C VAL A 62 9.26 3.13 3.01
N LEU A 63 8.96 4.43 2.95
CA LEU A 63 9.33 5.28 1.84
C LEU A 63 10.85 5.43 1.70
N ASN A 64 11.54 5.71 2.81
CA ASN A 64 13.01 5.83 2.84
C ASN A 64 13.67 4.54 2.34
N ARG A 65 13.16 3.37 2.76
CA ARG A 65 13.62 2.06 2.27
C ARG A 65 13.30 1.76 0.81
N LEU A 66 12.27 2.38 0.24
CA LEU A 66 11.85 2.15 -1.16
C LEU A 66 12.54 3.09 -2.14
N LEU A 67 12.91 4.28 -1.69
CA LEU A 67 13.51 5.33 -2.52
C LEU A 67 15.02 5.45 -2.34
N ASP A 68 15.63 4.69 -1.40
CA ASP A 68 17.05 4.80 -1.03
C ASP A 68 17.48 6.25 -0.70
N ILE A 69 16.63 6.96 0.06
CA ILE A 69 16.87 8.32 0.59
C ILE A 69 16.89 8.26 2.11
#